data_AF-A0A1W5D7N7-F1
#
_entry.id   AF-A0A1W5D7N7-F1
#
_cell.length_a   1.000
_cell.length_b   1.000
_cell.length_c   1.000
_cell.angle_alpha   90.00
_cell.angle_beta   90.00
_cell.angle_gamma   90.00
#
_symmetry.space_group_name_H-M   'P 1'
#
loop_
_entity.id
_entity.type
_entity.pdbx_description
1 polymer ?
#
loop_
_entity_poly.entity_id
_entity_poly.type
_entity_poly.pdbx_seq_one_letter_code
_entity_poly.pdbx_strand_id
1 'polypeptide(L)'
;MSWAGFKKNVNRATTQVMMKTGHVEKTNDRDYEVEERRYRTMESAATRLQKEAKGYLDSLREPISRFCAYFPDINECIKKRNHKLLDYDATRAKVKKLVEKPDKDVTKLPRAEKESDMAKAAYETLNDQLFSELPQIIDLRVPYLDPSFEALVKIQLRFCAEAYSRMAQVQQYLDADTREQYAQGVLDSRVEQVLGEIRDLSIAGTV
;
A
#
# COMPACT_ATOMS: atom_id res chain seq x y z
N MET A 1 9.41 -38.08 11.31
CA MET A 1 8.34 -38.82 12.02
C MET A 1 8.97 -39.98 12.78
N SER A 2 8.59 -40.21 14.04
CA SER A 2 9.17 -41.27 14.88
C SER A 2 8.46 -42.61 14.71
N TRP A 3 9.16 -43.73 14.98
CA TRP A 3 8.60 -45.09 14.99
C TRP A 3 7.37 -45.23 15.91
N ALA A 4 7.38 -44.52 17.03
CA ALA A 4 6.25 -44.42 17.95
C ALA A 4 5.03 -43.69 17.33
N GLY A 5 5.27 -42.66 16.51
CA GLY A 5 4.21 -41.96 15.77
C GLY A 5 3.57 -42.85 14.69
N PHE A 6 4.38 -43.62 13.97
CA PHE A 6 3.90 -44.59 12.98
C PHE A 6 2.99 -45.65 13.63
N LYS A 7 3.43 -46.27 14.73
CA LYS A 7 2.63 -47.27 15.47
C LYS A 7 1.30 -46.70 15.99
N LYS A 8 1.30 -45.46 16.50
CA LYS A 8 0.06 -44.76 16.92
C LYS A 8 -0.90 -44.53 15.76
N ASN A 9 -0.39 -44.17 14.57
CA ASN A 9 -1.23 -43.95 13.39
C ASN A 9 -1.85 -45.24 12.86
N VAL A 10 -1.10 -46.36 12.85
CA VAL A 10 -1.63 -47.68 12.48
C VAL A 10 -2.75 -48.09 13.43
N ASN A 11 -2.55 -47.95 14.75
CA ASN A 11 -3.58 -48.29 15.74
C ASN A 11 -4.86 -47.44 15.57
N ARG A 12 -4.72 -46.14 15.30
CA ARG A 12 -5.87 -45.25 15.03
C ARG A 12 -6.63 -45.68 13.77
N ALA A 13 -5.93 -46.06 12.70
CA ALA A 13 -6.54 -46.55 11.48
C ALA A 13 -7.33 -47.85 11.72
N THR A 14 -6.78 -48.78 12.51
CA THR A 14 -7.48 -50.02 12.91
C THR A 14 -8.75 -49.71 13.70
N THR A 15 -8.68 -48.80 14.69
CA THR A 15 -9.86 -48.37 15.45
C THR A 15 -10.93 -47.74 14.57
N GLN A 16 -10.56 -46.90 13.59
CA GLN A 16 -11.52 -46.32 12.64
C GLN A 16 -12.21 -47.38 11.77
N VAL A 17 -11.48 -48.42 11.33
CA VAL A 17 -12.08 -49.52 10.57
C VAL A 17 -13.04 -50.32 11.45
N MET A 18 -12.65 -50.65 12.68
CA MET A 18 -13.52 -51.36 13.63
C MET A 18 -14.79 -50.56 14.00
N MET A 19 -14.69 -49.23 14.07
CA MET A 19 -15.85 -48.35 14.23
C MET A 19 -16.78 -48.41 13.02
N LYS A 20 -16.25 -48.45 11.79
CA LYS A 20 -17.05 -48.56 10.56
C LYS A 20 -17.71 -49.93 10.39
N THR A 21 -17.10 -51.00 10.90
CA THR A 21 -17.68 -52.37 10.86
C THR A 21 -18.58 -52.67 12.06
N GLY A 22 -18.88 -51.69 12.91
CA GLY A 22 -19.76 -51.84 14.08
C GLY A 22 -19.16 -52.63 15.25
N HIS A 23 -17.86 -52.95 15.19
CA HIS A 23 -17.15 -53.70 16.24
C HIS A 23 -16.65 -52.80 17.38
N VAL A 24 -16.69 -51.47 17.19
CA VAL A 24 -16.36 -50.46 18.21
C VAL A 24 -17.40 -49.35 18.13
N GLU A 25 -17.96 -48.96 19.26
CA GLU A 25 -18.91 -47.83 19.31
C GLU A 25 -18.21 -46.50 19.00
N LYS A 26 -18.88 -45.67 18.21
CA LYS A 26 -18.44 -44.31 17.93
C LYS A 26 -19.09 -43.37 18.94
N THR A 27 -18.29 -42.57 19.64
CA THR A 27 -18.80 -41.46 20.46
C THR A 27 -19.53 -40.45 19.58
N ASN A 28 -20.75 -40.09 19.95
CA ASN A 28 -21.51 -39.00 19.33
C ASN A 28 -21.17 -37.69 20.04
N ASP A 29 -20.23 -36.92 19.49
CA ASP A 29 -19.73 -35.68 20.09
C ASP A 29 -20.29 -34.45 19.36
N ARG A 30 -21.62 -34.36 19.34
CA ARG A 30 -22.33 -33.36 18.55
C ARG A 30 -22.02 -31.92 18.97
N ASP A 31 -21.82 -31.70 20.27
CA ASP A 31 -21.56 -30.36 20.82
C ASP A 31 -20.16 -29.89 20.40
N TYR A 32 -19.15 -30.77 20.44
CA TYR A 32 -17.84 -30.47 19.89
C TYR A 32 -17.88 -30.23 18.38
N GLU A 33 -18.60 -31.06 17.62
CA GLU A 33 -18.73 -30.90 16.16
C GLU A 33 -19.34 -29.54 15.78
N VAL A 34 -20.25 -29.00 16.60
CA VAL A 34 -20.83 -27.65 16.41
C VAL A 34 -19.79 -26.56 16.69
N GLU A 35 -19.08 -26.63 17.82
CA GLU A 35 -18.04 -25.64 18.15
C GLU A 35 -16.86 -25.67 17.17
N GLU A 36 -16.45 -26.86 16.70
CA GLU A 36 -15.43 -26.99 15.67
C GLU A 36 -15.88 -26.31 14.37
N ARG A 37 -17.12 -26.54 13.91
CA ARG A 37 -17.65 -25.87 12.72
C ARG A 37 -17.71 -24.35 12.87
N ARG A 38 -18.10 -23.87 14.05
CA ARG A 38 -18.13 -22.44 14.39
C ARG A 38 -16.73 -21.84 14.28
N TYR A 39 -15.72 -22.49 14.88
CA TYR A 39 -14.32 -22.07 14.79
C TYR A 39 -13.81 -22.08 13.35
N ARG A 40 -14.02 -23.16 12.59
CA ARG A 40 -13.56 -23.27 11.20
C ARG A 40 -14.18 -22.22 10.28
N THR A 41 -15.43 -21.86 10.53
CA THR A 41 -16.12 -20.78 9.80
C THR A 41 -15.44 -19.44 10.09
N MET A 42 -15.17 -19.14 11.36
CA MET A 42 -14.46 -17.92 11.77
C MET A 42 -13.02 -17.88 11.22
N GLU A 43 -12.27 -18.98 11.33
CA GLU A 43 -10.90 -19.12 10.81
C GLU A 43 -10.87 -18.81 9.31
N SER A 44 -11.75 -19.44 8.53
CA SER A 44 -11.83 -19.23 7.08
C SER A 44 -12.18 -17.78 6.73
N ALA A 45 -13.13 -17.18 7.45
CA ALA A 45 -13.51 -15.78 7.26
C ALA A 45 -12.34 -14.83 7.56
N ALA A 46 -11.64 -15.03 8.68
CA ALA A 46 -10.51 -14.22 9.09
C ALA A 46 -9.33 -14.30 8.11
N THR A 47 -8.96 -15.50 7.65
CA THR A 47 -7.84 -15.67 6.69
C THR A 47 -8.15 -15.02 5.34
N ARG A 48 -9.41 -15.05 4.89
CA ARG A 48 -9.82 -14.38 3.64
C ARG A 48 -9.75 -12.87 3.76
N LEU A 49 -10.27 -12.31 4.87
CA LEU A 49 -10.17 -10.88 5.13
C LEU A 49 -8.72 -10.40 5.20
N GLN A 50 -7.84 -11.16 5.83
CA GLN A 50 -6.41 -10.84 5.86
C GLN A 50 -5.82 -10.72 4.44
N LYS A 51 -6.20 -11.63 3.52
CA LYS A 51 -5.72 -11.60 2.14
C LYS A 51 -6.26 -10.39 1.36
N GLU A 52 -7.54 -10.05 1.56
CA GLU A 52 -8.19 -8.89 0.94
C GLU A 52 -7.60 -7.56 1.46
N ALA A 53 -7.27 -7.49 2.74
CA ALA A 53 -6.61 -6.33 3.36
C ALA A 53 -5.22 -6.02 2.79
N LYS A 54 -4.52 -7.03 2.25
CA LYS A 54 -3.26 -6.80 1.53
C LYS A 54 -3.48 -6.00 0.23
N GLY A 55 -4.54 -6.32 -0.51
CA GLY A 55 -4.89 -5.61 -1.75
C GLY A 55 -5.17 -4.11 -1.52
N TYR A 56 -5.70 -3.76 -0.34
CA TYR A 56 -5.87 -2.37 0.10
C TYR A 56 -4.53 -1.61 0.12
N LEU A 57 -3.51 -2.16 0.78
CA LEU A 57 -2.20 -1.50 0.89
C LEU A 57 -1.55 -1.35 -0.50
N ASP A 58 -1.63 -2.37 -1.32
CA ASP A 58 -1.01 -2.38 -2.64
C ASP A 58 -1.68 -1.37 -3.59
N SER A 59 -3.02 -1.26 -3.54
CA SER A 59 -3.80 -0.35 -4.40
C SER A 59 -3.46 1.14 -4.23
N LEU A 60 -3.00 1.54 -3.03
CA LEU A 60 -2.51 2.89 -2.76
C LEU A 60 -1.01 3.04 -2.98
N ARG A 61 -0.25 2.05 -2.49
CA ARG A 61 1.21 2.14 -2.44
C ARG A 61 1.78 2.16 -3.84
N GLU A 62 1.24 1.36 -4.74
CA GLU A 62 1.80 1.19 -6.07
C GLU A 62 1.68 2.46 -6.93
N PRO A 63 0.51 3.12 -7.08
CA PRO A 63 0.41 4.37 -7.84
C PRO A 63 1.31 5.48 -7.30
N ILE A 64 1.36 5.66 -5.98
CA ILE A 64 2.21 6.66 -5.34
C ILE A 64 3.69 6.35 -5.58
N SER A 65 4.09 5.09 -5.44
CA SER A 65 5.48 4.67 -5.69
C SER A 65 5.90 4.91 -7.14
N ARG A 66 5.02 4.63 -8.11
CA ARG A 66 5.27 4.91 -9.52
C ARG A 66 5.39 6.41 -9.80
N PHE A 67 4.54 7.23 -9.20
CA PHE A 67 4.63 8.69 -9.34
C PHE A 67 5.95 9.23 -8.77
N CYS A 68 6.34 8.79 -7.57
CA CYS A 68 7.60 9.18 -6.96
C CYS A 68 8.84 8.71 -7.74
N ALA A 69 8.73 7.62 -8.51
CA ALA A 69 9.84 7.09 -9.30
C ALA A 69 10.31 8.03 -10.42
N TYR A 70 9.50 9.00 -10.83
CA TYR A 70 9.91 10.01 -11.83
C TYR A 70 10.82 11.11 -11.25
N PHE A 71 10.72 11.38 -9.95
CA PHE A 71 11.40 12.53 -9.34
C PHE A 71 12.94 12.47 -9.40
N PRO A 72 13.61 11.31 -9.22
CA PRO A 72 15.06 11.25 -9.38
C PRO A 72 15.54 11.73 -10.76
N ASP A 73 14.88 11.31 -11.83
CA ASP A 73 15.25 11.68 -13.19
C ASP A 73 14.97 13.17 -13.47
N ILE A 74 13.83 13.67 -13.00
CA ILE A 74 13.49 15.11 -13.08
C ILE A 74 14.53 15.96 -12.33
N ASN A 75 14.92 15.53 -11.13
CA ASN A 75 15.93 16.21 -10.33
C ASN A 75 17.29 16.25 -11.04
N GLU A 76 17.68 15.17 -11.72
CA GLU A 76 18.90 15.14 -12.52
C GLU A 76 18.81 16.07 -13.74
N CYS A 77 17.66 16.21 -14.40
CA CYS A 77 17.46 17.21 -15.45
C CYS A 77 17.57 18.65 -14.91
N ILE A 78 16.95 18.95 -13.78
CA ILE A 78 17.06 20.27 -13.11
C ILE A 78 18.52 20.58 -12.76
N LYS A 79 19.23 19.61 -12.18
CA LYS A 79 20.65 19.74 -11.84
C LYS A 79 21.51 19.99 -13.08
N LYS A 80 21.30 19.25 -14.17
CA LYS A 80 21.98 19.48 -15.45
C LYS A 80 21.71 20.88 -16.00
N ARG A 81 20.46 21.35 -15.98
CA ARG A 81 20.10 22.70 -16.40
C ARG A 81 20.82 23.76 -15.56
N ASN A 82 20.92 23.57 -14.25
CA ASN A 82 21.63 24.49 -13.37
C ASN A 82 23.15 24.53 -13.65
N HIS A 83 23.77 23.38 -13.92
CA HIS A 83 25.17 23.37 -14.36
C HIS A 83 25.37 24.10 -15.70
N LYS A 84 24.46 23.91 -16.66
CA LYS A 84 24.54 24.61 -17.96
C LYS A 84 24.32 26.12 -17.84
N LEU A 85 23.49 26.57 -16.90
CA LEU A 85 23.38 27.99 -16.59
C LEU A 85 24.71 28.55 -16.07
N LEU A 86 25.39 27.84 -15.15
CA LEU A 86 26.70 28.26 -14.64
C LEU A 86 27.77 28.31 -15.75
N ASP A 87 27.81 27.32 -16.64
CA ASP A 87 28.70 27.30 -17.80
C ASP A 87 28.45 28.54 -18.70
N TYR A 88 27.18 28.84 -18.97
CA TYR A 88 26.79 30.02 -19.76
C TYR A 88 27.18 31.33 -19.07
N ASP A 89 26.92 31.46 -17.76
CA ASP A 89 27.30 32.66 -17.01
C ASP A 89 28.81 32.88 -16.98
N ALA A 90 29.60 31.82 -16.84
CA ALA A 90 31.07 31.89 -16.85
C ALA A 90 31.61 32.35 -18.21
N THR A 91 31.12 31.76 -19.31
CA THR A 91 31.53 32.13 -20.67
C THR A 91 31.07 33.54 -21.04
N ARG A 92 29.85 33.94 -20.64
CA ARG A 92 29.35 35.30 -20.83
C ARG A 92 30.17 36.33 -20.06
N ALA A 93 30.59 36.03 -18.84
CA ALA A 93 31.47 36.90 -18.06
C ALA A 93 32.86 37.06 -18.70
N LYS A 94 33.39 36.01 -19.34
CA LYS A 94 34.64 36.06 -20.12
C LYS A 94 34.50 36.97 -21.35
N VAL A 95 33.39 36.89 -22.09
CA VAL A 95 33.09 37.80 -23.20
C VAL A 95 33.04 39.24 -22.70
N LYS A 96 32.28 39.52 -21.64
CA LYS A 96 32.17 40.87 -21.05
C LYS A 96 33.54 41.47 -20.72
N LYS A 97 34.43 40.68 -20.10
CA LYS A 97 35.81 41.12 -19.79
C LYS A 97 36.62 41.47 -21.03
N LEU A 98 36.50 40.67 -22.10
CA LEU A 98 37.22 40.92 -23.36
C LEU A 98 36.66 42.11 -24.14
N VAL A 99 35.38 42.42 -23.99
CA VAL A 99 34.75 43.64 -24.54
C VAL A 99 35.23 44.88 -23.78
N GLU A 100 35.21 44.86 -22.45
CA GLU A 100 35.65 45.98 -21.61
C GLU A 100 37.16 46.23 -21.72
N LYS A 101 37.95 45.16 -21.85
CA LYS A 101 39.41 45.22 -22.01
C LYS A 101 39.84 44.35 -23.20
N PRO A 102 39.86 44.92 -24.42
CA PRO A 102 40.28 44.20 -25.63
C PRO A 102 41.69 43.61 -25.51
N ASP A 103 41.85 42.37 -25.95
CA ASP A 103 43.14 41.69 -25.99
C ASP A 103 43.91 42.10 -27.27
N LYS A 104 45.24 41.92 -27.25
CA LYS A 104 46.09 42.14 -28.43
C LYS A 104 45.79 41.11 -29.53
N ASP A 105 45.39 39.90 -29.13
CA ASP A 105 44.93 38.86 -30.05
C ASP A 105 43.46 39.09 -30.42
N VAL A 106 43.24 39.62 -31.62
CA VAL A 106 41.91 39.92 -32.19
C VAL A 106 41.02 38.67 -32.36
N THR A 107 41.59 37.46 -32.29
CA THR A 107 40.82 36.21 -32.44
C THR A 107 40.19 35.73 -31.12
N LYS A 108 40.63 36.25 -29.96
CA LYS A 108 40.15 35.80 -28.65
C LYS A 108 38.70 36.16 -28.39
N LEU A 109 38.28 37.39 -28.73
CA LEU A 109 36.91 37.84 -28.53
C LEU A 109 35.93 37.00 -29.39
N PRO A 110 36.11 36.85 -30.72
CA PRO A 110 35.25 36.00 -31.54
C PRO A 110 35.17 34.55 -31.07
N ARG A 111 36.29 33.99 -30.58
CA ARG A 111 36.31 32.63 -30.01
C ARG A 111 35.49 32.53 -28.73
N ALA A 112 35.63 33.51 -27.82
CA ALA A 112 34.87 33.54 -26.58
C ALA A 112 33.37 33.77 -26.81
N GLU A 113 33.00 34.60 -27.80
CA GLU A 113 31.62 34.80 -28.23
C GLU A 113 31.01 33.49 -28.72
N LYS A 114 31.70 32.79 -29.64
CA LYS A 114 31.25 31.48 -30.12
C LYS A 114 31.08 30.46 -28.99
N GLU A 115 32.02 30.43 -28.03
CA GLU A 115 31.94 29.56 -26.85
C GLU A 115 30.71 29.90 -25.99
N SER A 116 30.43 31.20 -25.80
CA SER A 116 29.26 31.67 -25.04
C SER A 116 27.95 31.36 -25.74
N ASP A 117 27.87 31.49 -27.06
CA ASP A 117 26.67 31.15 -27.85
C ASP A 117 26.37 29.65 -27.78
N MET A 118 27.40 28.80 -27.85
CA MET A 118 27.23 27.35 -27.68
C MET A 118 26.74 26.98 -26.27
N ALA A 119 27.30 27.61 -25.23
CA ALA A 119 26.86 27.39 -23.86
C ALA A 119 25.42 27.87 -23.63
N LYS A 120 25.06 29.02 -24.23
CA LYS A 120 23.71 29.57 -24.21
C LYS A 120 22.71 28.61 -24.82
N ALA A 121 22.96 28.12 -26.03
CA ALA A 121 22.06 27.19 -26.72
C ALA A 121 21.83 25.89 -25.93
N ALA A 122 22.89 25.35 -25.31
CA ALA A 122 22.78 24.15 -24.47
C ALA A 122 21.96 24.39 -23.19
N TYR A 123 22.12 25.56 -22.57
CA TYR A 123 21.31 25.98 -21.43
C TYR A 123 19.84 26.20 -21.82
N GLU A 124 19.57 26.97 -22.87
CA GLU A 124 18.21 27.32 -23.31
C GLU A 124 17.41 26.07 -23.68
N THR A 125 18.03 25.10 -24.36
CA THR A 125 17.38 23.82 -24.69
C THR A 125 16.83 23.12 -23.44
N LEU A 126 17.64 22.97 -22.38
CA LEU A 126 17.18 22.34 -21.13
C LEU A 126 16.20 23.23 -20.35
N ASN A 127 16.42 24.55 -20.40
CA ASN A 127 15.57 25.51 -19.71
C ASN A 127 14.15 25.50 -20.25
N ASP A 128 14.01 25.56 -21.57
CA ASP A 128 12.71 25.61 -22.25
C ASP A 128 11.96 24.29 -22.10
N GLN A 129 12.69 23.17 -22.15
CA GLN A 129 12.15 21.86 -21.85
C GLN A 129 11.55 21.82 -20.42
N LEU A 130 12.35 22.17 -19.40
CA LEU A 130 11.88 22.15 -18.01
C LEU A 130 10.75 23.16 -17.75
N PHE A 131 10.78 24.31 -18.42
CA PHE A 131 9.72 25.31 -18.33
C PHE A 131 8.38 24.78 -18.85
N SER A 132 8.41 23.96 -19.91
CA SER A 132 7.22 23.30 -20.46
C SER A 132 6.78 22.09 -19.63
N GLU A 133 7.71 21.25 -19.20
CA GLU A 133 7.40 19.94 -18.63
C GLU A 133 7.09 19.97 -17.13
N LEU A 134 7.76 20.81 -16.33
CA LEU A 134 7.54 20.85 -14.88
C LEU A 134 6.08 21.18 -14.48
N PRO A 135 5.39 22.15 -15.11
CA PRO A 135 3.97 22.39 -14.83
C PRO A 135 3.11 21.17 -15.13
N GLN A 136 3.37 20.48 -16.25
CA GLN A 136 2.62 19.28 -16.64
C GLN A 136 2.81 18.15 -15.61
N ILE A 137 4.03 17.94 -15.10
CA ILE A 137 4.31 16.98 -14.03
C ILE A 137 3.55 17.31 -12.75
N ILE A 138 3.46 18.60 -12.40
CA ILE A 138 2.67 19.05 -11.25
C ILE A 138 1.19 18.76 -11.47
N ASP A 139 0.67 18.99 -12.67
CA ASP A 139 -0.73 18.72 -13.00
C ASP A 139 -1.07 17.24 -13.01
N LEU A 140 -0.11 16.36 -13.33
CA LEU A 140 -0.28 14.90 -13.24
C LEU A 140 -0.59 14.39 -11.83
N ARG A 141 -0.36 15.19 -10.77
CA ARG A 141 -0.74 14.82 -9.40
C ARG A 141 -2.24 14.46 -9.30
N VAL A 142 -3.10 15.18 -10.01
CA VAL A 142 -4.56 15.00 -9.95
C VAL A 142 -4.97 13.67 -10.59
N PRO A 143 -4.67 13.40 -11.87
CA PRO A 143 -5.05 12.13 -12.51
C PRO A 143 -4.33 10.91 -11.93
N TYR A 144 -3.20 11.06 -11.21
CA TYR A 144 -2.56 9.95 -10.50
C TYR A 144 -3.19 9.69 -9.12
N LEU A 145 -3.44 10.75 -8.34
CA LEU A 145 -3.86 10.59 -6.95
C LEU A 145 -5.36 10.44 -6.81
N ASP A 146 -6.18 11.16 -7.57
CA ASP A 146 -7.64 11.12 -7.44
C ASP A 146 -8.19 9.70 -7.64
N PRO A 147 -7.84 8.94 -8.70
CA PRO A 147 -8.33 7.57 -8.86
C PRO A 147 -7.79 6.63 -7.78
N SER A 148 -6.59 6.90 -7.25
CA SER A 148 -5.98 6.09 -6.18
C SER A 148 -6.75 6.26 -4.86
N PHE A 149 -7.14 7.49 -4.52
CA PHE A 149 -7.97 7.77 -3.35
C PHE A 149 -9.41 7.29 -3.54
N GLU A 150 -9.98 7.42 -4.73
CA GLU A 150 -11.30 6.86 -5.02
C GLU A 150 -11.30 5.33 -4.89
N ALA A 151 -10.28 4.66 -5.44
CA ALA A 151 -10.10 3.22 -5.31
C ALA A 151 -9.95 2.81 -3.85
N LEU A 152 -9.15 3.55 -3.07
CA LEU A 152 -8.98 3.34 -1.64
C LEU A 152 -10.32 3.31 -0.91
N VAL A 153 -11.13 4.36 -1.06
CA VAL A 153 -12.42 4.48 -0.36
C VAL A 153 -13.37 3.35 -0.78
N LYS A 154 -13.44 3.04 -2.08
CA LYS A 154 -14.26 1.94 -2.58
C LYS A 154 -13.83 0.58 -2.04
N ILE A 155 -12.52 0.32 -1.96
CA ILE A 155 -11.97 -0.92 -1.42
C ILE A 155 -12.23 -1.00 0.09
N GLN A 156 -12.04 0.09 0.84
CA GLN A 156 -12.35 0.14 2.27
C GLN A 156 -13.84 -0.17 2.52
N LEU A 157 -14.74 0.48 1.78
CA LEU A 157 -16.17 0.23 1.89
C LEU A 157 -16.52 -1.24 1.64
N ARG A 158 -15.99 -1.81 0.55
CA ARG A 158 -16.19 -3.24 0.22
C ARG A 158 -15.64 -4.15 1.30
N PHE A 159 -14.43 -3.88 1.78
CA PHE A 159 -13.79 -4.66 2.84
C PHE A 159 -14.63 -4.65 4.12
N CYS A 160 -15.10 -3.49 4.57
CA CYS A 160 -15.95 -3.39 5.76
C CYS A 160 -17.28 -4.13 5.57
N ALA A 161 -17.93 -3.98 4.41
CA ALA A 161 -19.19 -4.67 4.11
C ALA A 161 -19.01 -6.20 4.06
N GLU A 162 -17.95 -6.68 3.41
CA GLU A 162 -17.63 -8.10 3.34
C GLU A 162 -17.20 -8.67 4.69
N ALA A 163 -16.41 -7.93 5.47
CA ALA A 163 -16.02 -8.32 6.83
C ALA A 163 -17.26 -8.53 7.71
N TYR A 164 -18.18 -7.57 7.68
CA TYR A 164 -19.43 -7.68 8.42
C TYR A 164 -20.25 -8.90 7.97
N SER A 165 -20.49 -9.05 6.67
CA SER A 165 -21.27 -10.16 6.13
C SER A 165 -20.65 -11.54 6.42
N ARG A 166 -19.33 -11.67 6.25
CA ARG A 166 -18.60 -12.94 6.49
C ARG A 166 -18.58 -13.30 7.98
N MET A 167 -18.34 -12.32 8.85
CA MET A 167 -18.34 -12.56 10.30
C MET A 167 -19.75 -12.85 10.83
N ALA A 168 -20.79 -12.26 10.23
CA ALA A 168 -22.17 -12.59 10.54
C ALA A 168 -22.52 -14.07 10.26
N GLN A 169 -21.80 -14.79 9.39
CA GLN A 169 -22.01 -16.23 9.19
C GLN A 169 -21.73 -17.05 10.45
N VAL A 170 -20.94 -16.55 11.40
CA VAL A 170 -20.73 -17.21 12.69
C VAL A 170 -22.00 -17.18 13.54
N GLN A 171 -22.89 -16.20 13.31
CA GLN A 171 -24.13 -16.05 14.07
C GLN A 171 -25.10 -17.21 13.90
N GLN A 172 -25.03 -17.95 12.79
CA GLN A 172 -25.89 -19.11 12.57
C GLN A 172 -25.65 -20.23 13.60
N TYR A 173 -24.49 -20.23 14.26
CA TYR A 173 -24.10 -21.19 15.29
C TYR A 173 -24.40 -20.68 16.71
N LEU A 174 -24.91 -19.46 16.86
CA LEU A 174 -25.36 -18.93 18.15
C LEU A 174 -26.71 -19.55 18.54
N ASP A 175 -26.96 -19.63 19.84
CA ASP A 175 -28.25 -20.06 20.35
C ASP A 175 -29.38 -19.06 19.98
N ALA A 176 -30.63 -19.46 20.15
CA ALA A 176 -31.77 -18.66 19.71
C ALA A 176 -31.90 -17.33 20.47
N ASP A 177 -31.64 -17.33 21.78
CA ASP A 177 -31.75 -16.14 22.64
C ASP A 177 -30.67 -15.11 22.26
N THR A 178 -29.43 -15.56 22.08
CA THR A 178 -28.34 -14.68 21.62
C THR A 178 -28.63 -14.07 20.24
N ARG A 179 -29.23 -14.82 19.31
CA ARG A 179 -29.61 -14.30 17.99
C ARG A 179 -30.73 -13.27 18.06
N GLU A 180 -31.70 -13.47 18.95
CA GLU A 180 -32.80 -12.53 19.18
C GLU A 180 -32.30 -11.23 19.81
N GLN A 181 -31.44 -11.32 20.83
CA GLN A 181 -30.79 -10.16 21.43
C GLN A 181 -29.93 -9.38 20.41
N TYR A 182 -29.29 -10.08 19.47
CA TYR A 182 -28.56 -9.44 18.38
C TYR A 182 -29.51 -8.70 17.43
N ALA A 183 -30.59 -9.34 16.99
CA ALA A 183 -31.57 -8.75 16.09
C ALA A 183 -32.30 -7.54 16.69
N GLN A 184 -32.44 -7.49 18.01
CA GLN A 184 -33.04 -6.37 18.75
C GLN A 184 -32.03 -5.25 19.08
N GLY A 185 -30.75 -5.38 18.71
CA GLY A 185 -29.71 -4.38 18.97
C GLY A 185 -29.20 -4.34 20.42
N VAL A 186 -29.64 -5.28 21.27
CA VAL A 186 -29.26 -5.36 22.69
C VAL A 186 -27.77 -5.68 22.85
N LEU A 187 -27.23 -6.52 21.96
CA LEU A 187 -25.80 -6.81 21.93
C LEU A 187 -24.95 -5.61 21.51
N ASP A 188 -25.44 -4.74 20.62
CA ASP A 188 -24.70 -3.56 20.16
C ASP A 188 -24.50 -2.56 21.31
N SER A 189 -25.56 -2.30 22.10
CA SER A 189 -25.47 -1.46 23.30
C SER A 189 -24.48 -2.02 24.33
N ARG A 190 -24.42 -3.35 24.46
CA ARG A 190 -23.50 -4.04 25.37
C ARG A 190 -22.05 -3.98 24.88
N VAL A 191 -21.83 -4.05 23.56
CA VAL A 191 -20.52 -3.84 22.94
C VAL A 191 -20.06 -2.39 23.11
N GLU A 192 -20.93 -1.40 22.90
CA GLU A 192 -20.62 0.02 23.15
C GLU A 192 -20.22 0.29 24.60
N GLN A 193 -20.92 -0.33 25.56
CA GLN A 193 -20.57 -0.24 26.97
C GLN A 193 -19.16 -0.78 27.24
N VAL A 194 -18.83 -1.96 26.72
CA VAL A 194 -17.49 -2.56 26.86
C VAL A 194 -16.42 -1.73 26.16
N LEU A 195 -16.71 -1.17 24.98
CA LEU A 195 -15.79 -0.26 24.29
C LEU A 195 -15.56 1.04 25.07
N GLY A 196 -16.60 1.56 25.75
CA GLY A 196 -16.49 2.67 26.69
C GLY A 196 -15.54 2.35 27.84
N GLU A 197 -15.72 1.20 28.48
CA GLU A 197 -14.83 0.71 29.55
C GLU A 197 -13.38 0.55 29.06
N ILE A 198 -13.16 0.03 27.84
CA ILE A 198 -11.82 -0.10 27.22
C ILE A 198 -11.19 1.28 26.94
N ARG A 199 -11.98 2.27 26.50
CA ARG A 199 -11.51 3.64 26.27
C ARG A 199 -11.08 4.30 27.58
N ASP A 200 -11.84 4.09 28.65
CA ASP A 200 -11.55 4.61 29.98
C ASP A 200 -10.29 3.97 30.60
N LEU A 201 -9.94 2.75 30.17
CA LEU A 201 -8.70 2.06 30.54
C LEU A 201 -7.42 2.60 29.86
N SER A 202 -7.51 3.62 28.99
CA SER A 202 -6.36 4.36 28.41
C SER A 202 -5.23 3.50 27.83
N ILE A 203 -5.52 2.64 26.85
CA ILE A 203 -4.49 2.01 25.98
C ILE A 203 -4.49 2.59 24.56
N ALA A 204 -5.55 3.29 24.14
CA ALA A 204 -5.55 4.04 22.89
C ALA A 204 -4.95 5.43 23.14
N GLY A 205 -3.63 5.53 23.07
CA GLY A 205 -2.97 6.83 22.95
C GLY A 205 -3.53 7.56 21.73
N THR A 206 -4.09 8.74 21.97
CA THR A 206 -4.34 9.74 20.94
C THR A 206 -3.03 10.04 20.24
N VAL A 207 -2.94 9.74 18.94
CA VAL A 207 -1.96 10.34 18.03
C VAL A 207 -2.40 11.77 17.74
#